data_AF-K0VX05-F1
#
_entry.id   AF-K0VX05-F1
#
_cell.length_a   1.000
_cell.length_b   1.000
_cell.length_c   1.000
_cell.angle_alpha   90.00
_cell.angle_beta   90.00
_cell.angle_gamma   90.00
#
_symmetry.space_group_name_H-M   'P 1'
#
loop_
_entity.id
_entity.type
_entity.pdbx_description
1 polymer ?
#
loop_
_entity_poly.entity_id
_entity_poly.type
_entity_poly.pdbx_seq_one_letter_code
_entity_poly.pdbx_strand_id
1 'polypeptide(L)'
;MFASYLNRWSLISDGEPIITHSSRLLPVLWQDRPAMLKVATDIDERYGALLMQWWDGDGAAHVYAHEGDAVLLERATGKRSLLAMAMDGEDDEASRILCRTAARLHAPREKPLPDPVPLSRWFRDLEPAADKYRGTLADCSAIANALLADPRELAVLHGDIHHENVLDFEARGWLAIDPKRLHGERGFDFANIFANE
;
A
#
# COMPACT_ATOMS: atom_id res chain seq x y z
N MET A 1 14.57 -19.20 -3.84
CA MET A 1 13.48 -18.59 -3.04
C MET A 1 12.17 -18.56 -3.82
N PHE A 2 12.11 -18.01 -5.05
CA PHE A 2 10.89 -18.07 -5.87
C PHE A 2 10.50 -19.49 -6.32
N ALA A 3 11.47 -20.37 -6.56
CA ALA A 3 11.25 -21.70 -7.15
C ALA A 3 10.19 -22.56 -6.43
N SER A 4 10.10 -22.48 -5.10
CA SER A 4 9.07 -23.20 -4.34
C SER A 4 7.66 -22.72 -4.69
N TYR A 5 7.46 -21.40 -4.79
CA TYR A 5 6.18 -20.78 -5.13
C TYR A 5 5.85 -20.93 -6.62
N LEU A 6 6.86 -20.83 -7.50
CA LEU A 6 6.69 -21.07 -8.93
C LEU A 6 6.14 -22.48 -9.19
N ASN A 7 6.73 -23.49 -8.56
CA ASN A 7 6.25 -24.87 -8.68
C ASN A 7 4.87 -25.05 -8.05
N ARG A 8 4.68 -24.53 -6.83
CA ARG A 8 3.44 -24.73 -6.06
C ARG A 8 2.22 -24.09 -6.72
N TRP A 9 2.36 -22.89 -7.27
CA TRP A 9 1.26 -22.17 -7.90
C TRP A 9 1.27 -22.28 -9.43
N SER A 10 2.14 -23.14 -9.98
CA SER A 10 2.28 -23.36 -11.43
C SER A 10 2.50 -22.05 -12.20
N LEU A 11 3.42 -21.23 -11.71
CA LEU A 11 3.76 -19.94 -12.30
C LEU A 11 4.92 -20.06 -13.29
N ILE A 12 4.86 -19.25 -14.34
CA ILE A 12 5.94 -19.11 -15.32
C ILE A 12 6.56 -17.73 -15.13
N SER A 13 7.89 -17.64 -15.04
CA SER A 13 8.59 -16.35 -14.95
C SER A 13 8.34 -15.52 -16.19
N ASP A 14 8.02 -14.24 -16.02
CA ASP A 14 7.64 -13.32 -17.11
C ASP A 14 8.40 -12.00 -17.02
N GLY A 15 9.70 -12.09 -16.75
CA GLY A 15 10.59 -10.95 -16.58
C GLY A 15 11.65 -11.18 -15.53
N GLU A 16 12.43 -10.14 -15.29
CA GLU A 16 13.49 -10.13 -14.29
C GLU A 16 12.93 -9.86 -12.88
N PRO A 17 13.54 -10.43 -11.83
CA PRO A 17 13.15 -10.15 -10.46
C PRO A 17 13.47 -8.70 -10.07
N ILE A 18 12.60 -8.10 -9.28
CA ILE A 18 12.79 -6.77 -8.68
C ILE A 18 13.02 -6.97 -7.19
N ILE A 19 14.12 -6.44 -6.66
CA ILE A 19 14.50 -6.60 -5.25
C ILE A 19 14.40 -5.24 -4.57
N THR A 20 13.56 -5.16 -3.53
CA THR A 20 13.43 -3.97 -2.69
C THR A 20 14.06 -4.23 -1.32
N HIS A 21 14.06 -3.22 -0.45
CA HIS A 21 14.55 -3.38 0.92
C HIS A 21 13.67 -4.36 1.74
N SER A 22 12.37 -4.41 1.47
CA SER A 22 11.38 -5.12 2.28
C SER A 22 10.79 -6.35 1.60
N SER A 23 11.01 -6.54 0.29
CA SER A 23 10.40 -7.60 -0.50
C SER A 23 11.21 -8.01 -1.73
N ARG A 24 10.89 -9.19 -2.25
CA ARG A 24 11.33 -9.65 -3.56
C ARG A 24 10.13 -9.89 -4.46
N LEU A 25 10.14 -9.25 -5.62
CA LEU A 25 9.07 -9.27 -6.60
C LEU A 25 9.52 -10.03 -7.84
N LEU A 26 8.61 -10.78 -8.45
CA LEU A 26 8.85 -11.47 -9.71
C LEU A 26 7.60 -11.36 -10.58
N PRO A 27 7.70 -10.73 -11.76
CA PRO A 27 6.63 -10.79 -12.74
C PRO A 27 6.47 -12.23 -13.23
N VAL A 28 5.24 -12.71 -13.27
CA VAL A 28 4.91 -14.10 -13.63
C VAL A 28 3.64 -14.17 -14.48
N LEU A 29 3.48 -15.27 -15.19
CA LEU A 29 2.19 -15.70 -15.74
C LEU A 29 1.57 -16.76 -14.85
N TRP A 30 0.29 -16.59 -14.53
CA TRP A 30 -0.52 -17.55 -13.79
C TRP A 30 -1.77 -17.88 -14.60
N GLN A 31 -1.91 -19.12 -15.09
CA GLN A 31 -3.05 -19.48 -15.96
C GLN A 31 -3.20 -18.50 -17.15
N ASP A 32 -2.09 -18.23 -17.84
CA ASP A 32 -1.97 -17.30 -18.97
C ASP A 32 -2.32 -15.82 -18.66
N ARG A 33 -2.42 -15.45 -17.38
CA ARG A 33 -2.70 -14.08 -16.96
C ARG A 33 -1.47 -13.42 -16.29
N PRO A 34 -1.15 -12.15 -16.62
CA PRO A 34 -0.15 -11.35 -15.91
C PRO A 34 -0.41 -11.31 -14.40
N ALA A 35 0.61 -11.66 -13.62
CA ALA A 35 0.58 -11.59 -12.17
C ALA A 35 1.95 -11.18 -11.61
N MET A 36 1.96 -10.76 -10.35
CA MET A 36 3.16 -10.35 -9.63
C MET A 36 3.29 -11.23 -8.39
N LEU A 37 4.37 -12.02 -8.33
CA LEU A 37 4.72 -12.77 -7.13
C LEU A 37 5.53 -11.84 -6.21
N LYS A 38 4.99 -11.51 -5.05
CA LYS A 38 5.69 -10.78 -3.99
C LYS A 38 6.01 -11.74 -2.84
N VAL A 39 7.27 -11.80 -2.43
CA VAL A 39 7.74 -12.53 -1.26
C VAL A 39 8.29 -11.51 -0.26
N ALA A 40 7.56 -11.31 0.83
CA ALA A 40 7.95 -10.41 1.90
C ALA A 40 9.19 -10.94 2.62
N THR A 41 10.11 -10.02 2.95
CA THR A 41 11.24 -10.32 3.85
C THR A 41 11.11 -9.63 5.21
N ASP A 42 10.17 -8.69 5.32
CA ASP A 42 9.80 -7.99 6.55
C ASP A 42 8.41 -8.41 7.05
N ILE A 43 8.15 -8.29 8.34
CA ILE A 43 6.88 -8.71 8.95
C ILE A 43 5.72 -7.78 8.57
N ASP A 44 5.95 -6.48 8.43
CA ASP A 44 4.90 -5.51 8.12
C ASP A 44 4.37 -5.73 6.69
N GLU A 45 5.26 -6.11 5.78
CA GLU A 45 4.92 -6.47 4.38
C GLU A 45 4.03 -7.71 4.27
N ARG A 46 4.19 -8.68 5.17
CA ARG A 46 3.34 -9.88 5.20
C ARG A 46 1.89 -9.52 5.48
N TYR A 47 1.68 -8.56 6.35
CA TYR A 47 0.35 -8.14 6.76
C TYR A 47 -0.35 -7.29 5.70
N GLY A 48 0.39 -6.61 4.82
CA GLY A 48 -0.17 -5.89 3.68
C GLY A 48 -1.01 -6.80 2.78
N ALA A 49 -0.61 -8.06 2.59
CA ALA A 49 -1.38 -9.04 1.81
C ALA A 49 -2.77 -9.33 2.41
N LEU A 50 -2.91 -9.33 3.74
CA LEU A 50 -4.21 -9.55 4.39
C LEU A 50 -5.17 -8.39 4.13
N LEU A 51 -4.66 -7.15 4.12
CA LEU A 51 -5.48 -5.98 3.81
C LEU A 51 -5.88 -5.98 2.32
N MET A 52 -4.96 -6.33 1.42
CA MET A 52 -5.28 -6.51 0.00
C MET A 52 -6.38 -7.56 -0.22
N GLN A 53 -6.34 -8.69 0.51
CA GLN A 53 -7.41 -9.70 0.49
C GLN A 53 -8.74 -9.15 1.03
N TRP A 54 -8.71 -8.31 2.05
CA TRP A 54 -9.91 -7.69 2.61
C TRP A 54 -10.57 -6.71 1.63
N TRP A 55 -9.77 -5.91 0.93
CA TRP A 55 -10.26 -5.03 -0.15
C TRP A 55 -10.75 -5.80 -1.38
N ASP A 56 -10.22 -6.99 -1.65
CA ASP A 56 -10.79 -7.94 -2.62
C ASP A 56 -10.97 -7.34 -4.02
N GLY A 57 -9.99 -6.54 -4.47
CA GLY A 57 -10.03 -5.88 -5.78
C GLY A 57 -10.77 -4.54 -5.83
N ASP A 58 -11.35 -4.09 -4.71
CA ASP A 58 -12.11 -2.84 -4.66
C ASP A 58 -11.21 -1.66 -4.30
N GLY A 59 -10.67 -1.01 -5.33
CA GLY A 59 -9.70 0.09 -5.20
C GLY A 59 -8.25 -0.38 -5.01
N ALA A 60 -8.03 -1.69 -4.90
CA ALA A 60 -6.72 -2.31 -4.79
C ALA A 60 -6.58 -3.48 -5.78
N ALA A 61 -5.36 -3.91 -6.07
CA ALA A 61 -5.10 -5.08 -6.91
C ALA A 61 -5.68 -6.37 -6.29
N HIS A 62 -6.12 -7.33 -7.11
CA HIS A 62 -6.58 -8.62 -6.59
C HIS A 62 -5.42 -9.45 -6.00
N VAL A 63 -5.73 -10.19 -4.95
CA VAL A 63 -4.88 -11.27 -4.44
C VAL A 63 -5.39 -12.60 -5.00
N TYR A 64 -4.58 -13.22 -5.86
CA TYR A 64 -4.90 -14.51 -6.45
C TYR A 64 -4.55 -15.70 -5.55
N ALA A 65 -3.46 -15.58 -4.79
CA ALA A 65 -3.02 -16.58 -3.82
C ALA A 65 -2.19 -15.92 -2.72
N HIS A 66 -2.18 -16.52 -1.52
CA HIS A 66 -1.37 -16.06 -0.40
C HIS A 66 -1.00 -17.27 0.46
N GLU A 67 0.29 -17.43 0.76
CA GLU A 67 0.79 -18.46 1.67
C GLU A 67 2.08 -18.01 2.34
N GLY A 68 2.08 -18.01 3.68
CA GLY A 68 3.25 -17.66 4.49
C GLY A 68 3.69 -16.21 4.30
N ASP A 69 4.75 -16.01 3.53
CA ASP A 69 5.32 -14.69 3.22
C ASP A 69 5.09 -14.30 1.75
N ALA A 70 4.51 -15.19 0.94
CA ALA A 70 4.31 -14.98 -0.47
C ALA A 70 2.86 -14.64 -0.79
N VAL A 71 2.67 -13.63 -1.63
CA VAL A 71 1.38 -13.25 -2.20
C VAL A 71 1.52 -13.18 -3.73
N LEU A 72 0.53 -13.74 -4.42
CA LEU A 72 0.37 -13.61 -5.86
C LEU A 72 -0.69 -12.55 -6.13
N LEU A 73 -0.28 -11.47 -6.76
CA LEU A 73 -1.10 -10.30 -7.02
C LEU A 73 -1.43 -10.19 -8.50
N GLU A 74 -2.55 -9.55 -8.80
CA GLU A 74 -2.77 -8.95 -10.10
C GLU A 74 -1.63 -7.98 -10.45
N ARG A 75 -1.13 -8.04 -11.68
CA ARG A 75 -0.04 -7.18 -12.15
C ARG A 75 -0.62 -6.06 -13.01
N ALA A 76 -0.26 -4.82 -12.68
CA ALA A 76 -0.50 -3.68 -13.54
C ALA A 76 0.27 -3.84 -14.86
N THR A 77 -0.42 -3.70 -15.99
CA THR A 77 0.16 -3.77 -17.34
C THR A 77 0.01 -2.46 -18.09
N GLY A 78 -0.72 -1.50 -17.51
CA GLY A 78 -0.86 -0.16 -18.05
C GLY A 78 0.47 0.57 -18.14
N LYS A 79 0.55 1.50 -19.09
CA LYS A 79 1.79 2.23 -19.41
C LYS A 79 1.86 3.60 -18.73
N ARG A 80 0.77 4.03 -18.08
CA ARG A 80 0.72 5.32 -17.41
C ARG A 80 1.34 5.21 -16.02
N SER A 81 2.04 6.26 -15.61
CA SER A 81 2.59 6.43 -14.27
C SER A 81 2.06 7.75 -13.71
N LEU A 82 1.55 7.72 -12.48
CA LEU A 82 1.09 8.95 -11.83
C LEU A 82 2.26 9.90 -11.58
N LEU A 83 3.45 9.36 -11.28
CA LEU A 83 4.65 10.18 -11.09
C LEU A 83 5.03 10.90 -12.39
N ALA A 84 5.04 10.18 -13.52
CA ALA A 84 5.30 10.79 -14.82
C ALA A 84 4.26 11.84 -15.18
N MET A 85 2.96 11.56 -14.93
CA MET A 85 1.89 12.53 -15.12
C MET A 85 2.12 13.80 -14.29
N ALA A 86 2.45 13.66 -13.01
CA ALA A 86 2.72 14.82 -12.14
C ALA A 86 3.89 15.66 -12.65
N MET A 87 4.98 15.01 -13.07
CA MET A 87 6.17 15.68 -13.60
C MET A 87 5.96 16.34 -14.97
N ASP A 88 5.08 15.78 -15.80
CA ASP A 88 4.82 16.23 -17.17
C ASP A 88 3.63 17.22 -17.28
N GLY A 89 3.19 17.79 -16.15
CA GLY A 89 2.18 18.86 -16.11
C GLY A 89 0.73 18.41 -15.92
N GLU A 90 0.50 17.15 -15.58
CA GLU A 90 -0.81 16.57 -15.25
C GLU A 90 -0.99 16.31 -13.73
N ASP A 91 -0.24 17.01 -12.87
CA ASP A 91 -0.27 16.88 -11.39
C ASP A 91 -1.70 16.95 -10.81
N ASP A 92 -2.49 17.88 -11.31
CA ASP A 92 -3.89 18.05 -10.96
C ASP A 92 -4.72 16.77 -11.16
N GLU A 93 -4.47 16.03 -12.25
CA GLU A 93 -5.17 14.76 -12.51
C GLU A 93 -4.55 13.59 -11.73
N ALA A 94 -3.23 13.55 -11.58
CA ALA A 94 -2.56 12.56 -10.73
C ALA A 94 -3.08 12.62 -9.29
N SER A 95 -3.16 13.83 -8.73
CA SER A 95 -3.72 14.11 -7.40
C SER A 95 -5.20 13.70 -7.29
N ARG A 96 -6.01 13.96 -8.32
CA ARG A 96 -7.42 13.49 -8.35
C ARG A 96 -7.52 11.98 -8.37
N ILE A 97 -6.64 11.29 -9.10
CA ILE A 97 -6.59 9.83 -9.14
C ILE A 97 -6.24 9.26 -7.77
N LEU A 98 -5.20 9.77 -7.11
CA LEU A 98 -4.81 9.35 -5.76
C LEU A 98 -5.95 9.58 -4.76
N CYS A 99 -6.57 10.77 -4.78
CA CYS A 99 -7.70 11.08 -3.90
C CYS A 99 -8.90 10.15 -4.11
N ARG A 100 -9.27 9.86 -5.37
CA ARG A 100 -10.36 8.92 -5.69
C ARG A 100 -10.03 7.50 -5.23
N THR A 101 -8.78 7.08 -5.39
CA THR A 101 -8.32 5.76 -4.95
C THR A 101 -8.38 5.66 -3.42
N ALA A 102 -7.83 6.64 -2.69
CA ALA A 102 -7.92 6.71 -1.23
C ALA A 102 -9.37 6.67 -0.74
N ALA A 103 -10.25 7.50 -1.30
CA ALA A 103 -11.67 7.53 -0.91
C ALA A 103 -12.37 6.19 -1.14
N ARG A 104 -12.01 5.47 -2.21
CA ARG A 104 -12.52 4.11 -2.47
C ARG A 104 -11.99 3.10 -1.46
N LEU A 105 -10.71 3.17 -1.09
CA LEU A 105 -10.13 2.32 -0.05
C LEU A 105 -10.76 2.58 1.33
N HIS A 106 -11.09 3.83 1.64
CA HIS A 106 -11.70 4.25 2.92
C HIS A 106 -13.18 3.87 3.05
N ALA A 107 -13.85 3.50 1.96
CA ALA A 107 -15.27 3.17 1.98
C ALA A 107 -15.59 2.06 3.01
N PRO A 108 -16.69 2.19 3.79
CA PRO A 108 -17.10 1.15 4.73
C PRO A 108 -17.34 -0.20 4.04
N ARG A 109 -16.98 -1.30 4.70
CA ARG A 109 -17.20 -2.66 4.21
C ARG A 109 -17.74 -3.54 5.32
N GLU A 110 -18.72 -4.37 4.99
CA GLU A 110 -19.30 -5.37 5.91
C GLU A 110 -18.45 -6.65 5.97
N LYS A 111 -17.13 -6.48 6.13
CA LYS A 111 -16.15 -7.57 6.24
C LYS A 111 -15.29 -7.31 7.50
N PRO A 112 -15.05 -8.32 8.35
CA PRO A 112 -14.21 -8.14 9.54
C PRO A 112 -12.78 -7.74 9.10
N LEU A 113 -12.26 -6.67 9.70
CA LEU A 113 -10.93 -6.15 9.41
C LEU A 113 -9.85 -7.06 10.03
N PRO A 114 -8.91 -7.61 9.24
CA PRO A 114 -7.92 -8.55 9.76
C PRO A 114 -6.84 -7.85 10.59
N ASP A 115 -6.97 -7.87 11.93
CA ASP A 115 -5.92 -7.44 12.89
C ASP A 115 -5.35 -6.03 12.55
N PRO A 116 -6.20 -4.98 12.62
CA PRO A 116 -5.78 -3.63 12.29
C PRO A 116 -4.73 -3.08 13.25
N VAL A 117 -3.76 -2.36 12.71
CA VAL A 117 -2.78 -1.62 13.50
C VAL A 117 -3.32 -0.20 13.73
N PRO A 118 -3.57 0.22 14.99
CA PRO A 118 -4.00 1.59 15.26
C PRO A 118 -2.94 2.58 14.80
N LEU A 119 -3.35 3.68 14.19
CA LEU A 119 -2.44 4.73 13.72
C LEU A 119 -1.55 5.27 14.85
N SER A 120 -2.05 5.36 16.08
CA SER A 120 -1.25 5.75 17.24
C SER A 120 -0.05 4.83 17.50
N ARG A 121 -0.17 3.52 17.19
CA ARG A 121 0.96 2.58 17.29
C ARG A 121 2.02 2.86 16.23
N TRP A 122 1.62 3.33 15.04
CA TRP A 122 2.54 3.74 13.98
C TRP A 122 3.37 4.96 14.39
N PHE A 123 2.76 5.90 15.11
CA PHE A 123 3.42 7.11 15.60
C PHE A 123 4.21 6.95 16.91
N ARG A 124 4.18 5.77 17.55
CA ARG A 124 4.72 5.58 18.91
C ARG A 124 6.20 5.95 19.05
N ASP A 125 6.99 5.79 17.99
CA ASP A 125 8.43 6.01 18.02
C ASP A 125 8.80 7.51 17.93
N LEU A 126 7.82 8.37 17.63
CA LEU A 126 8.00 9.81 17.54
C LEU A 126 8.25 10.46 18.90
N GLU A 127 7.60 10.00 19.97
CA GLU A 127 7.78 10.55 21.32
C GLU A 127 9.21 10.31 21.86
N PRO A 128 9.77 9.08 21.83
CA PRO A 128 11.17 8.85 22.19
C PRO A 128 12.16 9.67 21.34
N ALA A 129 11.88 9.84 20.04
CA ALA A 129 12.73 10.64 19.16
C ALA A 129 12.66 12.13 19.49
N ALA A 130 11.46 12.65 19.78
CA ALA A 130 11.23 14.01 20.24
C ALA A 130 12.00 14.32 21.53
N ASP A 131 11.99 13.37 22.48
CA ASP A 131 12.71 13.54 23.75
C ASP A 131 14.22 13.55 23.59
N LYS A 132 14.73 12.73 22.66
CA LYS A 132 16.17 12.61 22.41
C LYS A 132 16.72 13.78 21.61
N TYR A 133 16.05 14.16 20.54
CA TYR A 133 16.60 15.10 19.55
C TYR A 133 16.05 16.51 19.68
N ARG A 134 14.89 16.70 20.34
CA ARG A 134 14.23 17.99 20.58
C ARG A 134 13.97 18.77 19.27
N GLY A 135 13.71 20.07 19.37
CA GLY A 135 13.44 20.95 18.23
C GLY A 135 12.20 20.50 17.44
N THR A 136 12.32 20.45 16.12
CA THR A 136 11.22 20.10 15.20
C THR A 136 10.55 18.78 15.55
N LEU A 137 11.28 17.77 16.03
CA LEU A 137 10.66 16.50 16.41
C LEU A 137 9.76 16.61 17.65
N ALA A 138 10.05 17.54 18.56
CA ALA A 138 9.16 17.83 19.68
C ALA A 138 7.87 18.51 19.19
N ASP A 139 7.98 19.43 18.23
CA ASP A 139 6.81 20.06 17.60
C ASP A 139 5.97 19.04 16.83
N CYS A 140 6.60 18.17 16.03
CA CYS A 140 5.93 17.07 15.33
C CYS A 140 5.22 16.12 16.29
N SER A 141 5.86 15.75 17.41
CA SER A 141 5.27 14.88 18.43
C SER A 141 4.03 15.53 19.07
N ALA A 142 4.12 16.82 19.42
CA ALA A 142 2.99 17.56 19.98
C ALA A 142 1.81 17.64 19.00
N ILE A 143 2.09 17.94 17.72
CA ILE A 143 1.07 17.99 16.66
C ILE A 143 0.45 16.61 16.44
N ALA A 144 1.26 15.56 16.31
CA ALA A 144 0.79 14.20 16.11
C ALA A 144 -0.12 13.75 17.27
N ASN A 145 0.30 14.00 18.52
CA ASN A 145 -0.51 13.66 19.70
C ASN A 145 -1.85 14.39 19.72
N ALA A 146 -1.87 15.68 19.37
CA ALA A 146 -3.10 16.45 19.30
C ALA A 146 -4.06 15.90 18.23
N LEU A 147 -3.55 15.57 17.04
CA LEU A 147 -4.34 15.02 15.94
C LEU A 147 -4.84 13.59 16.23
N LEU A 148 -4.00 12.75 16.83
CA LEU A 148 -4.35 11.36 17.17
C LEU A 148 -5.37 11.27 18.31
N ALA A 149 -5.45 12.29 19.18
CA ALA A 149 -6.39 12.35 20.29
C ALA A 149 -7.82 12.76 19.87
N ASP A 150 -7.99 13.35 18.68
CA ASP A 150 -9.28 13.86 18.19
C ASP A 150 -9.56 13.44 16.73
N PRO A 151 -9.69 12.14 16.44
CA PRO A 151 -10.04 11.67 15.11
C PRO A 151 -11.49 12.05 14.75
N ARG A 152 -11.68 12.52 13.52
CA ARG A 152 -12.99 12.91 12.98
C ARG A 152 -13.60 11.84 12.10
N GLU A 153 -12.80 11.24 11.23
CA GLU A 153 -13.24 10.26 10.25
C GLU A 153 -12.30 9.06 10.23
N LEU A 154 -12.64 8.05 11.03
CA LEU A 154 -11.88 6.81 11.11
C LEU A 154 -12.13 5.92 9.90
N ALA A 155 -11.06 5.39 9.32
CA ALA A 155 -11.09 4.46 8.21
C ALA A 155 -9.98 3.42 8.31
N VAL A 156 -10.12 2.36 7.50
CA VAL A 156 -9.01 1.50 7.14
C VAL A 156 -8.16 2.23 6.12
N LEU A 157 -6.86 2.34 6.40
CA LEU A 157 -5.94 3.17 5.65
C LEU A 157 -4.97 2.31 4.84
N HIS A 158 -4.54 2.85 3.70
CA HIS A 158 -3.39 2.33 2.97
C HIS A 158 -2.12 2.44 3.80
N GLY A 159 -1.90 3.60 4.41
CA GLY A 159 -0.77 3.90 5.27
C GLY A 159 0.52 4.25 4.53
N ASP A 160 0.51 4.18 3.20
CA ASP A 160 1.67 4.44 2.32
C ASP A 160 1.23 4.74 0.88
N ILE A 161 0.19 5.58 0.72
CA ILE A 161 -0.36 5.88 -0.60
C ILE A 161 0.46 7.00 -1.26
N HIS A 162 0.96 6.71 -2.45
CA HIS A 162 1.71 7.65 -3.29
C HIS A 162 1.70 7.21 -4.76
N HIS A 163 2.35 8.01 -5.61
CA HIS A 163 2.35 7.86 -7.07
C HIS A 163 2.82 6.49 -7.59
N GLU A 164 3.66 5.78 -6.84
CA GLU A 164 4.17 4.46 -7.23
C GLU A 164 3.39 3.29 -6.62
N ASN A 165 2.56 3.54 -5.61
CA ASN A 165 1.69 2.53 -5.00
C ASN A 165 0.26 2.55 -5.56
N VAL A 166 -0.04 3.43 -6.52
CA VAL A 166 -1.30 3.43 -7.27
C VAL A 166 -0.97 3.31 -8.77
N LEU A 167 -1.25 2.15 -9.34
CA LEU A 167 -0.79 1.75 -10.67
C LEU A 167 -1.93 1.63 -11.68
N ASP A 168 -1.58 1.69 -12.97
CA ASP A 168 -2.52 1.59 -14.10
C ASP A 168 -2.83 0.12 -14.45
N PHE A 169 -4.05 -0.33 -14.12
CA PHE A 169 -4.57 -1.66 -14.47
C PHE A 169 -5.49 -1.60 -15.70
N GLU A 170 -5.24 -0.66 -16.62
CA GLU A 170 -5.92 -0.52 -17.90
C GLU A 170 -7.45 -0.40 -17.75
N ALA A 171 -8.21 -1.40 -18.21
CA ALA A 171 -9.66 -1.42 -18.15
C ALA A 171 -10.22 -1.36 -16.72
N ARG A 172 -9.43 -1.77 -15.72
CA ARG A 172 -9.81 -1.67 -14.31
C ARG A 172 -9.47 -0.34 -13.67
N GLY A 173 -8.73 0.51 -14.38
CA GLY A 173 -8.30 1.82 -13.92
C GLY A 173 -7.17 1.74 -12.90
N TRP A 174 -7.08 2.78 -12.07
CA TRP A 174 -6.02 2.93 -11.08
C TRP A 174 -6.34 2.15 -9.80
N LEU A 175 -5.44 1.28 -9.38
CA LEU A 175 -5.61 0.46 -8.18
C LEU A 175 -4.37 0.55 -7.29
N ALA A 176 -4.60 0.54 -5.98
CA ALA A 176 -3.56 0.54 -4.98
C ALA A 176 -2.88 -0.82 -4.81
N ILE A 177 -1.63 -0.79 -4.37
CA ILE A 177 -0.81 -1.94 -3.98
C ILE A 177 -0.02 -1.60 -2.73
N ASP A 178 0.41 -2.63 -2.00
CA ASP A 178 1.40 -2.51 -0.92
C ASP A 178 0.98 -1.69 0.34
N PRO A 179 -0.14 -2.01 1.00
CA PRO A 179 -0.60 -1.27 2.16
C PRO A 179 0.06 -1.72 3.47
N LYS A 180 -0.01 -0.86 4.51
CA LYS A 180 0.53 -1.08 5.87
C LYS A 180 -0.52 -1.46 6.93
N ARG A 181 -1.77 -1.74 6.53
CA ARG A 181 -2.85 -2.27 7.40
C ARG A 181 -3.17 -1.38 8.62
N LEU A 182 -3.17 -0.06 8.40
CA LEU A 182 -3.44 0.91 9.44
C LEU A 182 -4.94 1.16 9.60
N HIS A 183 -5.35 1.54 10.81
CA HIS A 183 -6.68 2.02 11.12
C HIS A 183 -6.59 3.31 11.94
N GLY A 184 -7.23 4.37 11.47
CA GLY A 184 -7.11 5.70 12.08
C GLY A 184 -7.79 6.78 11.25
N GLU A 185 -7.43 8.04 11.54
CA GLU A 185 -7.93 9.21 10.81
C GLU A 185 -7.58 9.15 9.32
N ARG A 186 -8.59 9.26 8.45
CA ARG A 186 -8.43 9.16 6.99
C ARG A 186 -7.50 10.22 6.41
N GLY A 187 -7.40 11.37 7.08
CA GLY A 187 -6.48 12.45 6.73
C GLY A 187 -5.02 11.99 6.58
N PHE A 188 -4.61 10.92 7.27
CA PHE A 188 -3.24 10.39 7.18
C PHE A 188 -2.87 9.91 5.77
N ASP A 189 -3.76 9.18 5.09
CA ASP A 189 -3.51 8.74 3.71
C ASP A 189 -3.39 9.92 2.74
N PHE A 190 -4.21 10.97 2.93
CA PHE A 190 -4.09 12.18 2.11
C PHE A 190 -2.81 12.95 2.40
N ALA A 191 -2.31 12.94 3.64
CA ALA A 191 -1.03 13.55 3.99
C ALA A 191 0.14 12.82 3.32
N ASN A 192 0.10 11.48 3.26
CA ASN A 192 1.16 10.68 2.63
C ASN A 192 1.34 10.99 1.14
N ILE A 193 0.28 11.37 0.42
CA ILE A 193 0.36 11.79 -0.99
C ILE A 193 1.37 12.92 -1.20
N PHE A 194 1.49 13.84 -0.23
CA PHE A 194 2.42 14.97 -0.32
C PHE A 194 3.85 14.66 0.15
N ALA A 195 4.01 13.63 0.97
CA ALA A 195 5.25 13.38 1.71
C ALA A 195 6.06 12.20 1.14
N ASN A 196 5.40 11.27 0.45
CA ASN A 196 6.01 10.06 -0.08
C ASN A 196 6.27 10.24 -1.58
N GLU A 197 7.53 10.54 -1.92
CA GLU A 197 8.10 10.48 -3.27
C GLU A 197 9.45 9.75 -3.25
#